data_AF-A0A2M8GBA0-F1
#
_entry.id   AF-A0A2M8GBA0-F1
#
_cell.length_a   1.000
_cell.length_b   1.000
_cell.length_c   1.000
_cell.angle_alpha   90.00
_cell.angle_beta   90.00
_cell.angle_gamma   90.00
#
_symmetry.space_group_name_H-M   'P 1'
#
loop_
_entity.id
_entity.type
_entity.pdbx_description
1 polymer ?
#
loop_
_entity_poly.entity_id
_entity_poly.type
_entity_poly.pdbx_seq_one_letter_code
_entity_poly.pdbx_strand_id
1 'polypeptide(L)' 'MDKNTVLEAILFMESTLRADGLNVDKMILFGSHAGAAATKESDIDVAIISEDFEDKDIFERIRIEMTKNAEIQTII' A
#
# COMPACT_ATOMS: atom_id res chain seq x y z
N MET A 1 7.81 -12.97 -6.47
CA MET A 1 8.68 -11.92 -5.90
C MET A 1 9.42 -12.44 -4.68
N ASP A 2 10.65 -12.00 -4.38
CA ASP A 2 11.30 -12.34 -3.10
C ASP A 2 10.91 -11.36 -1.97
N LYS A 3 11.19 -11.74 -0.72
CA LYS A 3 10.73 -11.00 0.46
C LYS A 3 11.32 -9.59 0.56
N ASN A 4 12.55 -9.37 0.10
CA ASN A 4 13.18 -8.07 0.18
C ASN A 4 12.52 -7.11 -0.81
N THR A 5 12.26 -7.55 -2.05
CA THR A 5 11.53 -6.74 -3.03
C THR A 5 10.13 -6.37 -2.55
N VAL A 6 9.41 -7.30 -1.90
CA VAL A 6 8.09 -7.01 -1.31
C VAL A 6 8.21 -5.94 -0.22
N LEU A 7 9.20 -6.05 0.65
CA LEU A 7 9.43 -5.07 1.71
C LEU A 7 9.82 -3.70 1.15
N GLU A 8 10.68 -3.66 0.13
CA GLU A 8 11.08 -2.43 -0.55
C GLU A 8 9.89 -1.73 -1.21
N ALA A 9 9.02 -2.47 -1.90
CA ALA A 9 7.79 -1.93 -2.49
C ALA A 9 6.86 -1.33 -1.43
N ILE A 10 6.67 -2.02 -0.29
CA ILE A 10 5.85 -1.54 0.83
C ILE A 10 6.47 -0.27 1.44
N LEU A 11 7.77 -0.24 1.70
CA LEU A 11 8.44 0.94 2.26
C LEU A 11 8.40 2.13 1.31
N PHE A 12 8.55 1.88 0.00
CA PHE A 12 8.41 2.91 -1.02
C PHE A 12 6.98 3.47 -1.04
N MET A 13 5.96 2.60 -1.10
CA MET A 13 4.55 3.01 -1.07
C MET A 13 4.24 3.86 0.17
N GLU A 14 4.68 3.44 1.36
CA GLU A 14 4.48 4.21 2.58
C GLU A 14 5.12 5.60 2.49
N SER A 15 6.35 5.69 1.98
CA SER A 15 7.05 6.96 1.84
C SER A 15 6.33 7.92 0.88
N THR A 16 5.76 7.40 -0.21
CA THR A 16 5.02 8.18 -1.20
C THR A 16 3.68 8.65 -0.63
N LEU A 17 2.93 7.78 0.06
CA LEU A 17 1.69 8.16 0.74
C LEU A 17 1.91 9.31 1.73
N ARG A 18 2.98 9.23 2.53
CA ARG A 18 3.34 10.29 3.50
C ARG A 18 3.78 11.57 2.79
N ALA A 19 4.52 11.48 1.70
CA ALA A 19 4.93 12.63 0.90
C ALA A 19 3.73 13.34 0.24
N ASP A 20 2.70 12.59 -0.13
CA ASP A 20 1.44 13.11 -0.67
C ASP A 20 0.52 13.71 0.41
N GLY A 21 0.91 13.61 1.69
CA GLY A 21 0.22 14.24 2.82
C GLY A 21 -0.73 13.31 3.58
N LEU A 22 -0.73 12.00 3.29
CA LEU A 22 -1.53 11.03 4.03
C LEU A 22 -0.84 10.63 5.35
N ASN A 23 -1.58 10.72 6.45
CA ASN A 23 -1.15 10.29 7.77
C ASN A 23 -1.30 8.78 7.92
N VAL A 24 -0.30 8.01 7.50
CA VAL A 24 -0.29 6.55 7.66
C VAL A 24 0.01 6.19 9.13
N ASP A 25 -0.95 5.59 9.84
CA ASP A 25 -0.77 5.10 11.20
C ASP A 25 -0.12 3.73 11.22
N LYS A 26 -0.60 2.83 10.35
CA LYS A 26 -0.07 1.48 10.18
C LYS A 26 -0.24 1.02 8.75
N MET A 27 0.68 0.17 8.32
CA MET A 27 0.60 -0.56 7.07
C MET A 27 0.85 -2.04 7.33
N ILE A 28 -0.07 -2.90 6.88
CA ILE A 28 -0.08 -4.33 7.22
C ILE A 28 -0.05 -5.13 5.92
N LEU A 29 1.00 -5.93 5.74
CA LEU A 29 1.05 -6.93 4.67
C LEU A 29 0.08 -8.07 4.99
N PHE A 30 -0.80 -8.39 4.05
CA PHE A 30 -1.69 -9.54 4.14
C PHE A 30 -1.63 -10.40 2.88
N GLY A 31 -2.53 -11.38 2.77
CA GLY A 31 -2.64 -12.23 1.59
C GLY A 31 -1.47 -13.22 1.44
N SER A 32 -1.16 -13.55 0.19
CA SER A 32 -0.28 -14.67 -0.16
C SER A 32 1.17 -14.50 0.36
N HIS A 33 1.65 -13.25 0.39
CA HIS A 33 2.99 -12.90 0.88
C HIS A 33 3.10 -12.92 2.40
N ALA A 34 1.99 -12.83 3.15
CA ALA A 34 2.00 -13.01 4.60
C ALA A 34 2.05 -14.50 5.01
N GLY A 35 1.43 -15.39 4.22
CA GLY A 35 1.26 -16.80 4.55
C GLY A 35 2.29 -17.77 3.96
N ALA A 36 3.36 -17.29 3.32
CA ALA A 36 4.36 -18.10 2.59
C ALA A 36 3.80 -18.96 1.43
N ALA A 37 2.58 -18.66 0.97
CA ALA A 37 1.96 -19.29 -0.19
C ALA A 37 2.18 -18.50 -1.50
N ALA A 38 2.85 -17.35 -1.43
CA ALA A 38 3.12 -16.51 -2.58
C ALA A 38 3.99 -17.21 -3.62
N THR A 39 3.64 -16.99 -4.88
CA THR A 39 4.36 -17.46 -6.06
C THR A 39 5.11 -16.31 -6.73
N LYS A 40 5.77 -16.55 -7.87
CA LYS A 40 6.42 -15.48 -8.61
C LYS A 40 5.43 -14.45 -9.16
N GLU A 41 4.23 -14.89 -9.52
CA GLU A 41 3.16 -14.10 -10.13
C GLU A 41 2.20 -13.50 -9.08
N SER A 42 2.45 -13.72 -7.79
CA SER A 42 1.60 -13.19 -6.73
C SER A 42 1.72 -11.67 -6.61
N ASP A 43 0.58 -11.02 -6.41
CA ASP A 43 0.43 -9.63 -6.03
C ASP A 43 0.72 -9.41 -4.54
N ILE A 44 0.90 -8.13 -4.17
CA ILE A 44 1.11 -7.71 -2.79
C ILE A 44 -0.19 -7.07 -2.28
N ASP A 45 -0.76 -7.66 -1.24
CA ASP A 45 -1.91 -7.11 -0.55
C ASP A 45 -1.47 -6.32 0.69
N VAL A 46 -1.91 -5.05 0.77
CA VAL A 46 -1.54 -4.14 1.86
C VAL A 46 -2.77 -3.44 2.43
N ALA A 47 -2.93 -3.48 3.75
CA ALA A 47 -3.96 -2.72 4.46
C ALA A 47 -3.33 -1.46 5.05
N ILE A 48 -3.89 -0.30 4.70
CA ILE A 48 -3.47 1.01 5.20
C ILE A 48 -4.48 1.45 6.26
N ILE A 49 -3.98 1.76 7.45
CA ILE A 49 -4.77 2.34 8.54
C ILE A 49 -4.35 3.80 8.66
N SER A 50 -5.34 4.69 8.55
CA SER A 50 -5.17 6.13 8.64
C SER A 50 -6.47 6.77 9.14
N GLU A 51 -6.36 7.69 10.09
CA GLU A 51 -7.48 8.55 10.51
C GLU A 51 -8.00 9.42 9.35
N ASP A 52 -7.16 9.74 8.34
CA ASP A 52 -7.55 10.55 7.18
C ASP A 52 -8.62 9.86 6.29
N PHE A 53 -8.90 8.57 6.51
CA PHE A 53 -9.99 7.85 5.82
C PHE A 53 -11.36 8.00 6.49
N GLU A 54 -11.46 8.64 7.65
CA GLU A 54 -12.72 8.93 8.32
C GLU A 54 -13.64 9.77 7.41
N ASP A 55 -14.93 9.46 7.43
CA ASP A 55 -15.97 10.08 6.60
C ASP A 55 -15.75 10.01 5.07
N LYS A 56 -14.81 9.18 4.59
CA LYS A 56 -14.56 8.97 3.17
C LYS A 56 -15.14 7.67 2.66
N ASP A 57 -15.82 7.72 1.53
CA ASP A 57 -16.22 6.52 0.81
C ASP A 57 -15.04 5.86 0.07
N ILE A 58 -15.29 4.70 -0.54
CA ILE A 58 -14.26 3.96 -1.25
C ILE A 58 -13.69 4.73 -2.46
N PHE A 59 -14.51 5.50 -3.16
CA PHE A 59 -14.08 6.26 -4.35
C PHE A 59 -13.22 7.45 -3.97
N GLU A 60 -13.47 8.07 -2.82
CA GLU A 60 -12.64 9.14 -2.26
C GLU A 60 -11.29 8.61 -1.82
N ARG A 61 -11.25 7.45 -1.17
CA ARG A 61 -10.00 6.82 -0.72
C ARG A 61 -9.07 6.44 -1.86
N ILE A 62 -9.61 5.99 -3.00
CA ILE A 62 -8.81 5.60 -4.19
C ILE A 62 -8.47 6.77 -5.12
N ARG A 63 -8.68 8.02 -4.71
CA ARG A 63 -8.29 9.17 -5.52
C ARG A 63 -6.76 9.35 -5.55
N ILE A 64 -6.31 10.13 -6.53
CA ILE A 64 -4.88 10.44 -6.74
C ILE A 64 -4.30 11.09 -5.49
N GLU A 65 -5.07 11.99 -4.87
CA GLU A 65 -4.70 12.75 -3.68
C GLU A 65 -4.62 11.90 -2.40
N MET A 66 -4.99 10.61 -2.45
CA MET A 66 -5.04 9.75 -1.28
C MET A 66 -4.14 8.52 -1.41
N THR A 67 -4.50 7.57 -2.28
CA THR A 67 -3.72 6.32 -2.40
C THR A 67 -3.25 6.03 -3.81
N LYS A 68 -3.93 6.54 -4.84
CA LYS A 68 -3.69 6.10 -6.22
C LYS A 68 -2.35 6.56 -6.78
N ASN A 69 -1.83 7.70 -6.36
CA ASN A 69 -0.49 8.14 -6.79
C ASN A 69 0.59 7.17 -6.29
N ALA A 70 0.56 6.82 -5.01
CA ALA A 70 1.49 5.86 -4.42
C ALA A 70 1.37 4.46 -5.04
N GLU A 71 0.14 3.99 -5.32
CA GLU A 71 -0.09 2.73 -6.03
C GLU A 71 0.55 2.72 -7.42
N ILE A 72 0.30 3.77 -8.23
CA ILE A 72 0.88 3.91 -9.56
C ILE A 72 2.41 3.92 -9.49
N GLN A 73 2.99 4.73 -8.61
CA GLN A 73 4.45 4.85 -8.52
C GLN A 73 5.13 3.58 -8.02
N THR A 74 4.45 2.74 -7.25
CA THR A 74 5.04 1.49 -6.73
C THR A 74 5.16 0.40 -7.80
N ILE A 75 4.39 0.53 -8.90
CA ILE A 75 4.34 -0.46 -9.99
C ILE A 75 5.33 -0.13 -11.12
N ILE A 76 5.85 1.11 -11.20
CA ILE A 76 6.68 1.62 -12.30
C ILE A 76 8.16 1.59 -11.91
#